data_AF-A0A924ZFP4-F1
#
_entry.id   AF-A0A924ZFP4-F1
#
_cell.length_a   1.000
_cell.length_b   1.000
_cell.length_c   1.000
_cell.angle_alpha   90.00
_cell.angle_beta   90.00
_cell.angle_gamma   90.00
#
_symmetry.space_group_name_H-M   'P 1'
#
loop_
_entity.id
_entity.type
_entity.pdbx_description
1 polymer ?
#
loop_
_entity_poly.entity_id
_entity_poly.type
_entity_poly.pdbx_seq_one_letter_code
_entity_poly.pdbx_strand_id
1 'polypeptide(L)'
;MEKGWEGRQMARATHTLISGMKDEGPYILEWVAHHLVLGFDRICIASNDCSDGSDALLDALQAAGHIEHLAHVVGPGAIPQHAGYAALRARFSIDDTEWLAVLDADEFLNVHVGSHGVA
;
A
#
# COMPACT_ATOMS: atom_id res chain seq x y z
N MET A 1 -21.18 -28.55 15.55
CA MET A 1 -21.59 -27.55 14.54
C MET A 1 -20.53 -26.47 14.54
N GLU A 2 -19.56 -26.57 13.64
CA GLU A 2 -18.54 -25.55 13.37
C GLU A 2 -18.67 -25.20 11.89
N LYS A 3 -19.14 -23.99 11.59
CA LYS A 3 -19.06 -23.43 10.24
C LYS A 3 -17.76 -22.63 10.17
N GLY A 4 -16.68 -23.33 9.82
CA GLY A 4 -15.39 -22.71 9.51
C GLY A 4 -15.48 -21.99 8.16
N TRP A 5 -15.25 -20.68 8.21
CA TRP A 5 -14.96 -19.74 7.12
C TRP A 5 -14.41 -20.41 5.84
N GLU A 6 -15.26 -20.58 4.83
CA GLU A 6 -14.84 -20.81 3.46
C GLU A 6 -14.30 -19.48 2.91
N GLY A 7 -13.08 -19.53 2.37
CA GLY A 7 -12.37 -18.37 1.88
C GLY A 7 -13.22 -17.53 0.94
N ARG A 8 -13.50 -16.29 1.34
CA ARG A 8 -13.87 -15.24 0.38
C ARG A 8 -12.74 -15.17 -0.63
N GLN A 9 -13.00 -15.61 -1.85
CA GLN A 9 -12.26 -15.11 -2.99
C GLN A 9 -12.52 -13.60 -3.01
N MET A 10 -11.52 -12.82 -2.59
CA MET A 10 -11.61 -11.36 -2.65
C MET A 10 -11.82 -11.01 -4.12
N ALA A 11 -12.79 -10.15 -4.40
CA ALA A 11 -12.94 -9.60 -5.74
C ALA A 11 -11.60 -8.95 -6.14
N ARG A 12 -11.22 -9.09 -7.40
CA ARG A 12 -10.04 -8.41 -7.95
C ARG A 12 -10.12 -6.93 -7.60
N ALA A 13 -9.04 -6.35 -7.09
CA ALA A 13 -8.99 -4.92 -6.79
C ALA A 13 -9.15 -4.12 -8.08
N THR A 14 -9.88 -3.01 -8.05
CA THR A 14 -10.04 -2.15 -9.21
C THR A 14 -8.91 -1.13 -9.26
N HIS A 15 -8.55 -0.54 -8.11
CA HIS A 15 -7.59 0.57 -8.01
C HIS A 15 -6.56 0.31 -6.92
N THR A 16 -5.38 -0.14 -7.35
CA THR A 16 -4.26 -0.38 -6.44
C THR A 16 -3.32 0.82 -6.41
N LEU A 17 -3.01 1.29 -5.21
CA LEU A 17 -1.94 2.25 -4.97
C LEU A 17 -0.75 1.53 -4.34
N ILE A 18 0.47 1.82 -4.81
CA ILE A 18 1.69 1.32 -4.19
C ILE A 18 2.64 2.44 -3.82
N SER A 19 3.44 2.20 -2.78
CA SER A 19 4.49 3.13 -2.35
C SER A 19 5.68 2.39 -1.73
N GLY A 20 6.84 3.02 -1.80
CA GLY A 20 8.04 2.63 -1.08
C GLY A 20 8.33 3.68 -0.01
N MET A 21 8.47 3.29 1.25
CA MET A 21 8.61 4.23 2.36
C MET A 21 9.86 3.95 3.20
N LYS A 22 10.49 5.02 3.70
CA LYS A 22 11.54 4.96 4.70
C LYS A 22 11.48 6.23 5.55
N ASP A 23 11.26 6.06 6.85
CA ASP A 23 11.22 7.16 7.82
C ASP A 23 10.17 8.25 7.48
N GLU A 24 8.97 7.81 7.05
CA GLU A 24 7.86 8.67 6.61
C GLU A 24 6.72 8.77 7.64
N GLY A 25 7.00 8.42 8.90
CA GLY A 25 6.02 8.25 9.99
C GLY A 25 4.97 9.37 10.08
N PRO A 26 5.34 10.66 10.00
CA PRO A 26 4.41 11.77 10.08
C PRO A 26 3.31 11.79 8.99
N TYR A 27 3.55 11.21 7.81
CA TYR A 27 2.65 11.32 6.65
C TYR A 27 1.77 10.08 6.44
N ILE A 28 2.21 8.91 6.92
CA ILE A 28 1.58 7.60 6.63
C ILE A 28 0.07 7.59 6.89
N LEU A 29 -0.37 8.09 8.04
CA LEU A 29 -1.78 8.00 8.42
C LEU A 29 -2.67 8.86 7.53
N GLU A 30 -2.25 10.10 7.26
CA GLU A 30 -2.99 11.02 6.38
C GLU A 30 -2.98 10.50 4.94
N TRP A 31 -1.83 10.05 4.46
CA TRP A 31 -1.68 9.51 3.11
C TRP A 31 -2.58 8.30 2.87
N VAL A 32 -2.61 7.33 3.80
CA VAL A 32 -3.50 6.16 3.70
C VAL A 32 -4.97 6.60 3.74
N ALA A 33 -5.36 7.45 4.70
CA ALA A 33 -6.74 7.89 4.83
C ALA A 33 -7.23 8.67 3.61
N HIS A 34 -6.40 9.58 3.07
CA HIS A 34 -6.72 10.37 1.88
C HIS A 34 -7.01 9.48 0.68
N HIS A 35 -6.14 8.52 0.39
CA HIS A 35 -6.28 7.66 -0.78
C HIS A 35 -7.41 6.63 -0.66
N LEU A 36 -7.71 6.15 0.55
CA LEU A 36 -8.90 5.33 0.81
C LEU A 36 -10.19 6.12 0.59
N VAL A 37 -10.27 7.36 1.08
CA VAL A 37 -11.44 8.24 0.86
C VAL A 37 -11.59 8.61 -0.61
N LEU A 38 -10.46 8.80 -1.31
CA LEU A 38 -10.45 9.12 -2.73
C LEU A 38 -11.00 7.99 -3.59
N GLY A 39 -10.88 6.73 -3.15
CA GLY A 39 -11.48 5.56 -3.83
C GLY A 39 -10.51 4.45 -4.20
N PHE A 40 -9.25 4.51 -3.77
CA PHE A 40 -8.37 3.33 -3.87
C PHE A 40 -8.90 2.22 -2.96
N ASP A 41 -9.10 1.03 -3.53
CA ASP A 41 -9.62 -0.12 -2.80
C ASP A 41 -8.53 -1.07 -2.32
N ARG A 42 -7.28 -0.82 -2.74
CA ARG A 42 -6.09 -1.55 -2.31
C ARG A 42 -4.87 -0.64 -2.21
N ILE A 43 -4.14 -0.76 -1.11
CA ILE A 43 -2.90 -0.01 -0.86
C ILE A 43 -1.81 -1.01 -0.46
N CYS A 44 -0.69 -1.04 -1.19
CA CYS A 44 0.46 -1.91 -0.88
C CYS A 44 1.72 -1.07 -0.62
N ILE A 45 2.35 -1.24 0.55
CA ILE A 45 3.51 -0.44 0.95
C ILE A 45 4.69 -1.36 1.22
N ALA A 46 5.85 -1.05 0.62
CA ALA A 46 7.13 -1.62 1.00
C ALA A 46 7.88 -0.63 1.87
N SER A 47 8.23 -1.01 3.10
CA SER A 47 9.10 -0.19 3.96
C SER A 47 10.54 -0.70 3.94
N ASN A 48 11.52 0.21 4.09
CA ASN A 48 12.93 -0.16 4.12
C ASN A 48 13.64 0.49 5.32
N ASP A 49 14.29 -0.33 6.15
CA ASP A 49 15.24 0.09 7.19
C ASP A 49 14.79 1.33 8.00
N CYS A 50 13.53 1.33 8.46
CA CYS A 50 12.95 2.44 9.22
C CYS A 50 13.55 2.51 10.64
N SER A 51 13.67 3.73 11.13
CA SER A 51 14.26 4.09 12.42
C SER A 51 13.36 5.02 13.26
N ASP A 52 12.31 5.57 12.64
CA ASP A 52 11.35 6.49 13.25
C ASP A 52 10.06 5.81 13.76
N GLY A 53 9.92 4.49 13.54
CA GLY A 53 8.71 3.72 13.86
C GLY A 53 7.67 3.64 12.74
N SER A 54 8.00 4.09 11.53
CA SER A 54 7.15 3.93 10.33
C SER A 54 6.71 2.49 10.12
N ASP A 55 7.63 1.55 10.24
CA ASP A 55 7.39 0.11 10.10
C ASP A 55 6.34 -0.40 11.10
N ALA A 56 6.45 -0.01 12.36
CA ALA A 56 5.49 -0.37 13.40
C ALA A 56 4.09 0.22 13.13
N LEU A 57 4.02 1.46 12.63
CA LEU A 57 2.76 2.08 12.23
C LEU A 57 2.13 1.36 11.02
N LEU A 58 2.94 1.00 10.02
CA LEU A 58 2.48 0.26 8.85
C LEU A 58 1.99 -1.15 9.22
N ASP A 59 2.67 -1.84 10.13
CA ASP A 59 2.23 -3.13 10.66
C ASP A 59 0.88 -3.01 11.40
N ALA A 60 0.68 -1.94 12.16
CA ALA A 60 -0.60 -1.67 12.82
C ALA A 60 -1.73 -1.42 11.81
N LEU A 61 -1.47 -0.65 10.75
CA LEU A 61 -2.44 -0.40 9.67
C LEU A 61 -2.78 -1.68 8.89
N GLN A 62 -1.78 -2.54 8.64
CA GLN A 62 -2.01 -3.86 8.04
C GLN A 62 -2.86 -4.74 8.95
N ALA A 63 -2.57 -4.80 10.26
CA ALA A 63 -3.36 -5.56 11.21
C ALA A 63 -4.82 -5.05 11.32
N ALA A 64 -5.02 -3.74 11.13
CA ALA A 64 -6.35 -3.12 11.04
C ALA A 64 -7.06 -3.37 9.69
N GLY A 65 -6.37 -3.93 8.69
CA GLY A 65 -6.93 -4.27 7.38
C GLY A 65 -7.02 -3.10 6.40
N HIS A 66 -6.26 -2.03 6.60
CA HIS A 66 -6.28 -0.86 5.74
C HIS A 66 -5.27 -0.92 4.58
N ILE A 67 -4.17 -1.64 4.76
CA ILE A 67 -3.08 -1.76 3.78
C ILE A 67 -2.51 -3.18 3.76
N GLU A 68 -1.75 -3.49 2.71
CA GLU A 68 -0.82 -4.61 2.65
C GLU A 68 0.61 -4.07 2.86
N HIS A 69 1.31 -4.53 3.90
CA HIS A 69 2.64 -4.05 4.27
C HIS A 69 3.70 -5.15 4.08
N LEU A 70 4.81 -4.77 3.45
CA LEU A 70 6.00 -5.59 3.32
C LEU A 70 7.23 -4.85 3.85
N ALA A 71 7.73 -5.27 5.01
CA ALA A 71 9.08 -4.90 5.42
C ALA A 71 10.10 -5.53 4.46
N HIS A 72 10.91 -4.70 3.81
CA HIS A 72 11.89 -5.10 2.81
C HIS A 72 13.30 -4.67 3.22
N VAL A 73 14.26 -5.57 3.06
CA VAL A 73 15.68 -5.30 3.28
C VAL A 73 16.33 -5.11 1.92
N VAL A 74 16.87 -3.93 1.67
CA VAL A 74 17.48 -3.60 0.38
C VAL A 74 18.89 -4.17 0.32
N GLY A 75 19.13 -5.06 -0.65
CA GLY A 75 20.45 -5.64 -0.88
C GLY A 75 21.49 -4.59 -1.33
N PRO A 76 22.79 -4.81 -1.08
CA PRO A 76 23.85 -3.90 -1.52
C PRO A 76 23.83 -3.65 -3.03
N GLY A 77 23.85 -2.37 -3.43
CA GLY A 77 23.85 -1.96 -4.84
C GLY A 77 22.48 -2.04 -5.54
N ALA A 78 21.42 -2.48 -4.86
CA ALA A 78 20.07 -2.40 -5.38
C ALA A 78 19.50 -0.98 -5.25
N ILE A 79 18.61 -0.62 -6.18
CA ILE A 79 17.81 0.60 -6.08
C ILE A 79 16.60 0.28 -5.18
N PRO A 80 16.47 0.90 -3.98
CA PRO A 80 15.44 0.56 -3.01
C PRO A 80 14.03 0.50 -3.60
N GLN A 81 13.65 1.52 -4.38
CA GLN A 81 12.33 1.63 -4.98
C GLN A 81 12.02 0.45 -5.92
N HIS A 82 12.94 0.13 -6.84
CA HIS A 82 12.78 -1.00 -7.77
C HIS A 82 12.71 -2.34 -7.03
N ALA A 83 13.58 -2.53 -6.04
CA ALA A 83 13.62 -3.76 -5.25
C ALA A 83 12.32 -3.94 -4.44
N GLY A 84 11.84 -2.87 -3.81
CA GLY A 84 10.57 -2.85 -3.08
C GLY A 84 9.38 -3.17 -3.98
N TYR A 85 9.27 -2.53 -5.15
CA TYR A 85 8.14 -2.79 -6.06
C TYR A 85 8.17 -4.20 -6.65
N ALA A 86 9.35 -4.74 -6.95
CA ALA A 86 9.50 -6.14 -7.34
C ALA A 86 9.06 -7.08 -6.21
N ALA A 87 9.39 -6.76 -4.96
CA ALA A 87 9.01 -7.54 -3.80
C ALA A 87 7.48 -7.49 -3.54
N LEU A 88 6.85 -6.31 -3.65
CA LEU A 88 5.40 -6.17 -3.60
C LEU A 88 4.72 -6.99 -4.69
N ARG A 89 5.23 -6.91 -5.93
CA ARG A 89 4.70 -7.68 -7.07
C ARG A 89 4.76 -9.18 -6.82
N ALA A 90 5.89 -9.67 -6.32
CA ALA A 90 6.06 -11.08 -6.00
C ALA A 90 5.19 -11.54 -4.82
N ARG A 91 5.02 -10.70 -3.80
CA ARG A 91 4.31 -11.07 -2.56
C ARG A 91 2.80 -10.95 -2.68
N PHE A 92 2.34 -9.87 -3.29
CA PHE A 92 0.93 -9.46 -3.29
C PHE A 92 0.29 -9.55 -4.67
N SER A 93 1.05 -9.80 -5.74
CA SER A 93 0.49 -9.78 -7.11
C SER A 93 -0.20 -8.45 -7.42
N ILE A 94 0.50 -7.33 -7.19
CA ILE A 94 -0.02 -5.97 -7.38
C ILE A 94 -0.52 -5.68 -8.80
N ASP A 95 -0.13 -6.50 -9.79
CA ASP A 95 -0.60 -6.40 -11.18
C ASP A 95 -2.01 -6.96 -11.38
N ASP A 96 -2.55 -7.71 -10.43
CA ASP A 96 -3.93 -8.21 -10.46
C ASP A 96 -4.90 -7.11 -10.01
N THR A 97 -4.96 -6.05 -10.81
CA THR A 97 -5.77 -4.84 -10.59
C THR A 97 -6.22 -4.27 -11.94
N GLU A 98 -7.26 -3.43 -12.01
CA GLU A 98 -7.58 -2.72 -13.26
C GLU A 98 -6.62 -1.56 -13.51
N TRP A 99 -6.37 -0.78 -12.46
CA TRP A 99 -5.43 0.33 -12.48
C TRP A 99 -4.43 0.20 -11.33
N LEU A 100 -3.19 0.58 -11.61
CA LEU A 100 -2.09 0.64 -10.66
C LEU A 100 -1.51 2.06 -10.70
N ALA A 101 -1.42 2.69 -9.54
CA ALA A 101 -0.71 3.95 -9.36
C ALA A 101 0.48 3.75 -8.40
N VAL A 102 1.52 4.57 -8.60
CA VAL A 102 2.68 4.68 -7.70
C VAL A 102 2.73 6.12 -7.24
N LEU A 103 2.83 6.35 -5.93
CA LEU A 103 3.01 7.68 -5.34
C LEU A 103 3.99 7.58 -4.16
N ASP A 104 4.82 8.60 -4.00
CA ASP A 104 5.66 8.74 -2.80
C ASP A 104 4.78 9.19 -1.60
N ALA A 105 5.29 9.01 -0.37
CA ALA A 105 4.51 9.22 0.86
C ALA A 105 4.11 10.69 1.12
N ASP A 106 4.79 11.63 0.44
CA ASP A 106 4.54 13.06 0.49
C ASP A 106 3.70 13.56 -0.71
N GLU A 107 3.30 12.67 -1.62
CA GLU A 107 2.47 13.00 -2.78
C GLU A 107 0.99 12.65 -2.56
N PHE A 108 0.11 13.57 -2.95
CA PHE A 108 -1.34 13.42 -2.81
C PHE A 108 -2.03 13.58 -4.16
N LEU A 109 -2.78 12.56 -4.58
CA LEU A 109 -3.63 12.68 -5.78
C LEU A 109 -4.82 13.60 -5.49
N ASN A 110 -4.96 14.65 -6.30
CA ASN A 110 -6.08 15.59 -6.23
C ASN A 110 -6.85 15.61 -7.56
N VAL A 111 -8.14 15.28 -7.53
CA VAL A 111 -8.98 15.15 -8.72
C VAL A 111 -9.95 16.32 -8.79
N HIS A 112 -9.85 17.14 -9.84
CA HIS A 112 -10.68 18.35 -10.03
C HIS A 112 -11.93 18.13 -10.92
N VAL A 113 -12.24 16.88 -11.25
CA VAL A 113 -13.36 16.51 -12.14
C VAL A 113 -14.23 15.44 -11.50
N GLY A 114 -15.47 15.30 -11.98
CA GLY A 114 -16.43 14.35 -11.42
C GLY A 114 -16.76 14.66 -9.95
N SER A 115 -16.86 13.63 -9.11
CA SER A 115 -17.10 13.74 -7.67
C SER A 115 -15.82 13.87 -6.83
N HIS A 116 -14.69 14.28 -7.44
CA HIS A 116 -13.38 14.37 -6.78
C HIS A 116 -12.89 13.01 -6.23
N GLY A 117 -13.11 11.92 -6.97
CA GLY A 117 -12.70 10.56 -6.57
C GLY A 117 -12.23 9.71 -7.75
N VAL A 118 -11.58 8.59 -7.43
CA VAL A 118 -11.19 7.52 -8.34
C VAL A 118 -12.30 6.45 -8.28
N ALA A 119 -12.87 6.07 -9.43
CA ALA A 119 -14.09 5.25 -9.54
C ALA A 119 -13.92 4.12 -10.55
#